data_AF-A0A0P0WA89-F1
#
_entry.id   AF-A0A0P0WA89-F1
#
_cell.length_a   1.000
_cell.length_b   1.000
_cell.length_c   1.000
_cell.angle_alpha   90.00
_cell.angle_beta   90.00
_cell.angle_gamma   90.00
#
_symmetry.space_group_name_H-M   'P 1'
#
loop_
_entity.id
_entity.type
_entity.pdbx_description
1 polymer ?
#
loop_
_entity_poly.entity_id
_entity_poly.type
_entity_poly.pdbx_seq_one_letter_code
_entity_poly.pdbx_strand_id
1 'polypeptide(L)'
;MASLHKPKEDPLSLFIPNAAIGQNKADFLTDEEEYDEDCVGTLFVMERSPNMELRGYKDHQTSDQFEAYTYGHQQPKKSSFKSWNCRPLPPPPYLRDPMWKKFCHDITAYVVVGGGTQILISVEDVGTYCMDIATHTWSPVGKWMLPLYGKIEYVPKLGLWFGFTAKHHLAAADLSDLDSRPRLVGAWKEFDPPDEDWVLLQGPQLVNIGSGRFCIARFFNTTITSY
;
A
#
# COMPACT_ATOMS: atom_id res chain seq x y z
N MET A 1 5.03 -19.24 13.41
CA MET A 1 4.48 -18.05 12.73
C MET A 1 5.50 -17.61 11.70
N ALA A 2 5.07 -17.18 10.50
CA ALA A 2 5.98 -16.48 9.60
C ALA A 2 6.24 -15.07 10.17
N SER A 3 7.52 -14.71 10.26
CA SER A 3 7.97 -13.38 10.64
C SER A 3 8.44 -12.62 9.40
N LEU A 4 8.44 -11.29 9.47
CA LEU A 4 9.08 -10.48 8.44
C LEU A 4 10.56 -10.86 8.40
N HIS A 5 11.16 -10.86 7.21
CA HIS A 5 12.59 -11.14 7.09
C HIS A 5 13.42 -10.09 7.86
N LYS A 6 12.92 -8.85 7.92
CA LYS A 6 13.42 -7.79 8.80
C LYS A 6 12.27 -6.98 9.38
N PRO A 7 12.36 -6.54 10.66
CA PRO A 7 11.45 -5.55 11.22
C PRO A 7 11.36 -4.31 10.31
N LYS A 8 10.16 -3.72 10.27
CA LYS A 8 9.88 -2.46 9.57
C LYS A 8 9.64 -1.38 10.63
N GLU A 9 10.22 -0.21 10.45
CA GLU A 9 10.17 0.90 11.39
C GLU A 9 8.84 1.65 11.31
N ASP A 10 8.38 1.96 10.10
CA ASP A 10 7.08 2.59 9.80
C ASP A 10 6.37 1.86 8.63
N PRO A 11 5.84 0.65 8.88
CA PRO A 11 5.30 -0.20 7.83
C PRO A 11 4.00 0.35 7.21
N LEU A 12 3.96 0.35 5.89
CA LEU A 12 2.75 0.45 5.09
C LEU A 12 2.18 -0.96 4.86
N SER A 13 0.86 -1.11 4.92
CA SER A 13 0.23 -2.41 4.68
C SER A 13 -1.07 -2.33 3.89
N LEU A 14 -1.27 -3.31 3.00
CA LEU A 14 -2.48 -3.47 2.18
C LEU A 14 -2.92 -4.93 2.21
N PHE A 15 -4.17 -5.19 2.58
CA PHE A 15 -4.78 -6.50 2.44
C PHE A 15 -5.67 -6.54 1.20
N ILE A 16 -5.46 -7.53 0.33
CA ILE A 16 -6.18 -7.70 -0.92
C ILE A 16 -6.82 -9.10 -0.93
N PRO A 17 -8.16 -9.21 -0.90
CA PRO A 17 -8.86 -10.49 -0.92
C PRO A 17 -8.61 -11.27 -2.23
N ASN A 18 -8.54 -12.60 -2.16
CA ASN A 18 -8.28 -13.43 -3.34
C ASN A 18 -9.38 -13.35 -4.40
N ALA A 19 -10.63 -13.09 -4.01
CA ALA A 19 -11.72 -12.88 -4.96
C ALA A 19 -11.41 -11.75 -5.97
N ALA A 20 -10.52 -10.82 -5.63
CA ALA A 20 -10.05 -9.78 -6.53
C ALA A 20 -8.91 -10.23 -7.46
N ILE A 21 -8.14 -11.25 -7.08
CA ILE A 21 -6.98 -11.77 -7.84
C ILE A 21 -7.44 -12.87 -8.83
N GLY A 22 -8.50 -13.61 -8.48
CA GLY A 22 -8.94 -14.83 -9.15
C GLY A 22 -9.36 -14.70 -10.63
N GLN A 23 -9.64 -13.50 -11.14
CA GLN A 23 -10.00 -13.33 -12.56
C GLN A 23 -8.85 -13.69 -13.52
N ASN A 24 -7.58 -13.58 -13.08
CA ASN A 24 -6.41 -13.87 -13.91
C ASN A 24 -5.72 -15.20 -13.61
N LYS A 25 -6.01 -15.83 -12.45
CA LYS A 25 -5.34 -17.10 -12.11
C LYS A 25 -5.87 -18.26 -12.94
N ALA A 26 -7.14 -18.22 -13.35
CA ALA A 26 -7.78 -19.28 -14.16
C ALA A 26 -7.01 -19.60 -15.45
N ASP A 27 -6.26 -18.65 -16.02
CA ASP A 27 -5.54 -18.86 -17.29
C ASP A 27 -4.17 -19.55 -17.13
N PHE A 28 -3.65 -19.69 -15.90
CA PHE A 28 -2.30 -20.25 -15.66
C PHE A 28 -2.28 -21.45 -14.70
N LEU A 29 -3.42 -21.94 -14.23
CA LEU A 29 -3.47 -23.17 -13.45
C LEU A 29 -3.45 -24.39 -14.37
N THR A 30 -2.33 -25.10 -14.39
CA THR A 30 -2.35 -26.52 -14.76
C THR A 30 -3.18 -27.29 -13.73
N ASP A 31 -3.88 -28.35 -14.15
CA ASP A 31 -4.84 -29.19 -13.41
C ASP A 31 -4.39 -29.72 -12.02
N GLU A 32 -3.20 -29.39 -11.52
CA GLU A 32 -2.67 -29.79 -10.20
C GLU A 32 -2.64 -28.68 -9.13
N GLU A 33 -2.99 -27.42 -9.45
CA GLU A 33 -3.19 -26.40 -8.42
C GLU A 33 -4.62 -26.47 -7.86
N GLU A 34 -4.84 -27.43 -6.95
CA GLU A 34 -6.02 -27.48 -6.10
C GLU A 34 -6.32 -26.08 -5.55
N TYR A 35 -7.48 -25.52 -5.89
CA TYR A 35 -7.94 -24.26 -5.33
C TYR A 35 -7.94 -24.40 -3.80
N ASP A 36 -6.98 -23.77 -3.14
CA ASP A 36 -6.97 -23.69 -1.68
C ASP A 36 -8.11 -22.74 -1.29
N GLU A 37 -9.32 -23.31 -1.14
CA GLU A 37 -10.60 -22.65 -0.86
C GLU A 37 -10.52 -21.72 0.37
N ASP A 38 -9.52 -21.95 1.23
CA ASP A 38 -9.27 -21.19 2.46
C ASP A 38 -8.29 -20.02 2.29
N CYS A 39 -7.73 -19.79 1.09
CA CYS A 39 -6.84 -18.65 0.87
C CYS A 39 -7.68 -17.36 0.77
N VAL A 40 -7.78 -16.63 1.89
CA VAL A 40 -8.67 -15.46 2.05
C VAL A 40 -8.15 -14.22 1.28
N GLY A 41 -6.84 -14.11 1.10
CA GLY A 41 -6.20 -12.97 0.46
C GLY A 41 -4.71 -12.87 0.74
N THR A 42 -4.12 -11.77 0.29
CA THR A 42 -2.70 -11.46 0.47
C THR A 42 -2.55 -10.15 1.24
N LEU A 43 -1.72 -10.17 2.29
CA LEU A 43 -1.30 -8.97 3.01
C LEU A 43 0.08 -8.54 2.51
N PHE A 44 0.14 -7.38 1.86
CA PHE A 44 1.38 -6.75 1.41
C PHE A 44 1.90 -5.80 2.48
N VAL A 45 3.20 -5.83 2.74
CA VAL A 45 3.88 -5.01 3.74
C VAL A 45 5.14 -4.41 3.12
N MET A 46 5.31 -3.10 3.22
CA MET A 46 6.48 -2.36 2.76
C MET A 46 6.89 -1.34 3.82
N GLU A 47 8.17 -0.98 3.89
CA GLU A 47 8.58 0.21 4.64
C GLU A 47 8.01 1.48 3.99
N ARG A 48 7.63 2.50 4.78
CA ARG A 48 7.26 3.82 4.20
C ARG A 48 8.43 4.45 3.48
N SER A 49 9.61 4.32 4.06
CA SER A 49 10.86 4.93 3.62
C SER A 49 11.87 3.83 3.30
N PRO A 50 11.65 3.04 2.22
CA PRO A 50 12.53 1.93 1.90
C PRO A 50 13.93 2.43 1.53
N ASN A 51 14.93 1.67 1.95
CA ASN A 51 16.33 1.91 1.66
C ASN A 51 16.64 1.69 0.17
N MET A 52 17.50 2.55 -0.37
CA MET A 52 18.02 2.37 -1.73
C MET A 52 18.82 1.06 -1.84
N GLU A 53 18.59 0.30 -2.91
CA GLU A 53 19.30 -0.96 -3.13
C GLU A 53 20.66 -0.74 -3.77
N LEU A 54 21.65 -1.50 -3.30
CA LEU A 54 23.03 -1.43 -3.80
C LEU A 54 23.12 -1.89 -5.27
N ARG A 55 24.21 -1.52 -5.95
CA ARG A 55 24.42 -1.87 -7.36
C ARG A 55 24.63 -3.38 -7.51
N GLY A 56 23.96 -3.99 -8.49
CA GLY A 56 24.13 -5.42 -8.83
C GLY A 56 22.84 -6.25 -8.79
N TYR A 57 21.77 -5.72 -8.19
CA TYR A 57 20.46 -6.36 -8.18
C TYR A 57 19.82 -6.26 -9.58
N LYS A 58 19.22 -7.34 -10.05
CA LYS A 58 18.43 -7.36 -11.30
C LYS A 58 17.05 -6.76 -11.04
N ASP A 59 16.42 -6.17 -12.05
CA ASP A 59 15.10 -5.52 -11.93
C ASP A 59 13.98 -6.41 -11.35
N HIS A 60 14.08 -7.73 -11.51
CA HIS A 60 13.10 -8.70 -11.00
C HIS A 60 13.55 -9.39 -9.70
N GLN A 61 14.67 -8.98 -9.11
CA GLN A 61 15.13 -9.58 -7.86
C GLN A 61 14.22 -9.15 -6.72
N THR A 62 13.83 -10.11 -5.88
CA THR A 62 13.01 -9.86 -4.70
C THR A 62 13.84 -9.24 -3.58
N SER A 63 13.20 -8.48 -2.70
CA SER A 63 13.83 -7.80 -1.58
C SER A 63 13.04 -8.01 -0.29
N ASP A 64 13.72 -7.99 0.85
CA ASP A 64 13.07 -7.97 2.16
C ASP A 64 12.40 -6.62 2.48
N GLN A 65 12.56 -5.62 1.61
CA GLN A 65 11.92 -4.31 1.77
C GLN A 65 10.43 -4.32 1.44
N PHE A 66 10.01 -5.29 0.63
CA PHE A 66 8.61 -5.46 0.24
C PHE A 66 8.23 -6.93 0.28
N GLU A 67 7.28 -7.28 1.14
CA GLU A 67 6.96 -8.65 1.47
C GLU A 67 5.45 -8.88 1.35
N ALA A 68 5.06 -10.09 0.97
CA ALA A 68 3.68 -10.53 0.93
C ALA A 68 3.45 -11.73 1.84
N TYR A 69 2.37 -11.66 2.61
CA TYR A 69 1.86 -12.73 3.45
C TYR A 69 0.65 -13.37 2.81
N THR A 70 0.73 -14.68 2.63
CA THR A 70 -0.37 -15.52 2.15
C THR A 70 -0.63 -16.62 3.17
N TYR A 71 -1.89 -16.89 3.48
CA TYR A 71 -2.27 -18.03 4.31
C TYR A 71 -2.57 -19.24 3.43
N GLY A 72 -1.95 -20.38 3.73
CA GLY A 72 -2.23 -21.61 2.98
C GLY A 72 -1.35 -22.77 3.41
N HIS A 73 -1.44 -23.87 2.66
CA HIS A 73 -0.56 -25.02 2.86
C HIS A 73 0.89 -24.69 2.45
N GLN A 74 1.85 -24.95 3.35
CA GLN A 74 3.28 -24.76 3.04
C GLN A 74 3.75 -25.71 1.93
N GLN A 75 3.18 -26.92 1.90
CA GLN A 75 3.48 -27.95 0.91
C GLN A 75 2.22 -28.82 0.71
N PRO A 76 1.63 -28.88 -0.50
CA PRO A 76 0.38 -29.60 -0.74
C PRO A 76 0.42 -31.07 -0.31
N LYS A 77 1.63 -31.67 -0.31
CA LYS A 77 1.80 -33.12 -0.11
C LYS A 77 2.45 -33.53 1.23
N LYS A 78 2.82 -32.59 2.12
CA LYS A 78 3.57 -32.95 3.36
C LYS A 78 3.00 -32.48 4.68
N SER A 79 2.14 -31.46 4.70
CA SER A 79 1.63 -30.88 5.95
C SER A 79 0.14 -30.57 5.84
N SER A 80 -0.65 -31.18 6.73
CA SER A 80 -2.06 -30.81 6.93
C SER A 80 -2.21 -29.46 7.63
N PHE A 81 -1.15 -28.94 8.26
CA PHE A 81 -1.20 -27.66 8.97
C PHE A 81 -1.01 -26.49 8.00
N LYS A 82 -2.02 -25.61 7.97
CA LYS A 82 -1.98 -24.32 7.28
C LYS A 82 -1.20 -23.32 8.12
N SER A 83 -0.48 -22.44 7.44
CA SER A 83 0.26 -21.38 8.10
C SER A 83 0.42 -20.17 7.19
N TRP A 84 0.73 -19.03 7.79
CA TRP A 84 1.19 -17.87 7.05
C TRP A 84 2.54 -18.16 6.41
N ASN A 85 2.68 -17.82 5.13
CA ASN A 85 3.93 -17.81 4.39
C ASN A 85 4.28 -16.37 4.06
N CYS A 86 5.51 -15.96 4.36
CA CYS A 86 6.04 -14.66 3.98
C CYS A 86 6.98 -14.83 2.77
N ARG A 87 6.74 -14.08 1.70
CA ARG A 87 7.58 -14.06 0.50
C ARG A 87 8.10 -12.65 0.23
N PRO A 88 9.40 -12.46 -0.01
CA PRO A 88 9.92 -11.20 -0.52
C PRO A 88 9.42 -11.00 -1.96
N LEU A 89 9.15 -9.75 -2.32
CA LEU A 89 8.68 -9.35 -3.65
C LEU A 89 9.67 -8.38 -4.30
N PRO A 90 9.62 -8.20 -5.63
CA PRO A 90 10.39 -7.17 -6.30
C PRO A 90 9.97 -5.79 -5.76
N PRO A 91 10.92 -4.96 -5.27
CA PRO A 91 10.61 -3.62 -4.79
C PRO A 91 10.36 -2.66 -5.96
N PRO A 92 9.77 -1.48 -5.72
CA PRO A 92 9.62 -0.45 -6.75
C PRO A 92 10.97 -0.10 -7.40
N PRO A 93 11.01 0.11 -8.73
CA PRO A 93 12.25 0.20 -9.49
C PRO A 93 13.08 1.45 -9.15
N TYR A 94 12.45 2.51 -8.63
CA TYR A 94 13.16 3.73 -8.23
C TYR A 94 14.26 3.47 -7.18
N LEU A 95 14.10 2.44 -6.35
CA LEU A 95 15.07 2.07 -5.32
C LEU A 95 16.40 1.56 -5.89
N ARG A 96 16.43 1.22 -7.18
CA ARG A 96 17.64 0.78 -7.90
C ARG A 96 18.20 1.86 -8.81
N ASP A 97 17.46 2.94 -9.04
CA ASP A 97 17.87 4.03 -9.90
C ASP A 97 18.94 4.89 -9.21
N PRO A 98 20.16 5.03 -9.78
CA PRO A 98 21.20 5.89 -9.25
C PRO A 98 20.80 7.35 -9.05
N MET A 99 19.79 7.83 -9.78
CA MET A 99 19.30 9.21 -9.70
C MET A 99 18.79 9.56 -8.30
N TRP A 100 18.17 8.60 -7.59
CA TRP A 100 17.48 8.81 -6.31
C TRP A 100 18.31 8.42 -5.08
N LYS A 101 19.57 8.01 -5.27
CA LYS A 101 20.41 7.47 -4.17
C LYS A 101 20.79 8.46 -3.07
N LYS A 102 20.57 9.76 -3.30
CA LYS A 102 21.02 10.81 -2.38
C LYS A 102 20.08 11.05 -1.21
N PHE A 103 18.82 10.65 -1.34
CA PHE A 103 17.79 10.95 -0.36
C PHE A 103 16.96 9.71 -0.06
N CYS A 104 16.43 9.65 1.17
CA CYS A 104 15.36 8.72 1.49
C CYS A 104 14.07 9.32 0.96
N HIS A 105 13.32 8.56 0.16
CA HIS A 105 12.08 9.03 -0.46
C HIS A 105 10.89 8.29 0.13
N ASP A 106 10.01 9.03 0.77
CA ASP A 106 8.84 8.47 1.43
C ASP A 106 7.76 8.11 0.43
N ILE A 107 7.16 6.93 0.64
CA ILE A 107 5.89 6.59 0.04
C ILE A 107 4.81 7.40 0.75
N THR A 108 4.37 8.45 0.09
CA THR A 108 3.39 9.40 0.63
C THR A 108 1.96 8.90 0.55
N ALA A 109 1.67 8.02 -0.42
CA ALA A 109 0.35 7.46 -0.62
C ALA A 109 0.39 6.08 -1.24
N TYR A 110 -0.59 5.25 -0.91
CA TYR A 110 -0.70 3.88 -1.42
C TYR A 110 -2.16 3.43 -1.48
N VAL A 111 -2.51 2.69 -2.53
CA VAL A 111 -3.90 2.36 -2.86
C VAL A 111 -4.00 1.09 -3.68
N VAL A 112 -5.15 0.42 -3.57
CA VAL A 112 -5.51 -0.72 -4.42
C VAL A 112 -6.40 -0.21 -5.57
N VAL A 113 -6.02 -0.52 -6.81
CA VAL A 113 -6.73 -0.11 -8.04
C VAL A 113 -6.97 -1.32 -8.96
N GLY A 114 -7.56 -1.10 -10.14
CA GLY A 114 -7.81 -2.17 -11.11
C GLY A 114 -8.76 -3.26 -10.60
N GLY A 115 -9.70 -2.91 -9.72
CA GLY A 115 -10.60 -3.89 -9.09
C GLY A 115 -9.89 -4.84 -8.11
N GLY A 116 -8.70 -4.49 -7.64
CA GLY A 116 -7.89 -5.31 -6.72
C GLY A 116 -6.83 -6.16 -7.41
N THR A 117 -6.51 -5.86 -8.67
CA THR A 117 -5.42 -6.50 -9.42
C THR A 117 -4.10 -5.72 -9.35
N GLN A 118 -4.14 -4.48 -8.86
CA GLN A 118 -3.01 -3.57 -8.90
C GLN A 118 -2.84 -2.79 -7.59
N ILE A 119 -1.58 -2.54 -7.22
CA ILE A 119 -1.20 -1.62 -6.14
C ILE A 119 -0.58 -0.39 -6.78
N LEU A 120 -1.05 0.79 -6.41
CA LEU A 120 -0.50 2.07 -6.86
C LEU A 120 0.12 2.78 -5.65
N ILE A 121 1.33 3.29 -5.82
CA ILE A 121 2.06 4.06 -4.80
C ILE A 121 2.51 5.41 -5.36
N SER A 122 2.55 6.43 -4.51
CA SER A 122 3.11 7.74 -4.81
C SER A 122 4.32 7.99 -3.91
N VAL A 123 5.45 8.27 -4.53
CA VAL A 123 6.76 8.43 -3.89
C VAL A 123 7.17 9.90 -3.98
N GLU A 124 7.53 10.49 -2.84
CA GLU A 124 7.94 11.89 -2.74
C GLU A 124 9.11 12.21 -3.66
N ASP A 125 9.01 13.31 -4.43
CA ASP A 125 9.99 13.79 -5.40
C ASP A 125 10.32 12.85 -6.59
N VAL A 126 9.80 11.62 -6.60
CA VAL A 126 10.07 10.63 -7.63
C VAL A 126 8.90 10.49 -8.60
N GLY A 127 7.69 10.27 -8.09
CA GLY A 127 6.48 10.06 -8.90
C GLY A 127 5.63 8.87 -8.46
N THR A 128 4.76 8.42 -9.36
CA THR A 128 3.76 7.37 -9.10
C THR A 128 4.13 6.08 -9.84
N TYR A 129 4.04 4.95 -9.15
CA TYR A 129 4.33 3.62 -9.67
C TYR A 129 3.15 2.68 -9.42
N CYS A 130 2.92 1.74 -10.33
CA CYS A 130 1.90 0.71 -10.22
C CYS A 130 2.54 -0.67 -10.27
N MET A 131 2.15 -1.55 -9.36
CA MET A 131 2.48 -2.97 -9.40
C MET A 131 1.27 -3.77 -9.85
N ASP A 132 1.49 -4.64 -10.83
CA ASP A 132 0.58 -5.72 -11.15
C ASP A 132 0.75 -6.87 -10.13
N ILE A 133 -0.32 -7.25 -9.43
CA ILE A 133 -0.25 -8.23 -8.34
C ILE A 133 -0.02 -9.65 -8.86
N ALA A 134 -0.51 -9.98 -10.06
CA ALA A 134 -0.38 -11.34 -10.59
C ALA A 134 1.06 -11.64 -11.02
N THR A 135 1.71 -10.68 -11.66
CA THR A 135 3.08 -10.79 -12.17
C THR A 135 4.13 -10.23 -11.20
N HIS A 136 3.72 -9.52 -10.14
CA HIS A 136 4.58 -8.74 -9.24
C HIS A 136 5.53 -7.77 -9.96
N THR A 137 5.09 -7.25 -11.10
CA THR A 137 5.89 -6.35 -11.93
C THR A 137 5.48 -4.90 -11.68
N TRP A 138 6.47 -4.04 -11.44
CA TRP A 138 6.28 -2.61 -11.28
C TRP A 138 6.42 -1.87 -12.61
N SER A 139 5.61 -0.84 -12.79
CA SER A 139 5.65 0.08 -13.93
C SER A 139 5.54 1.54 -13.44
N PRO A 140 6.28 2.48 -14.05
CA PRO A 140 6.07 3.89 -13.79
C PRO A 140 4.74 4.34 -14.40
N VAL A 141 3.95 5.08 -13.64
CA VAL A 141 2.68 5.67 -14.11
C VAL A 141 2.89 7.13 -14.52
N GLY A 142 3.65 7.88 -13.73
CA GLY A 142 3.97 9.26 -14.07
C GLY A 142 4.94 9.91 -13.11
N LYS A 143 5.60 10.99 -13.57
CA LYS A 143 6.50 11.82 -12.75
C LYS A 143 5.75 12.80 -11.82
N TRP A 144 4.50 12.49 -11.52
CA TRP A 144 3.63 13.27 -10.66
C TRP A 144 3.25 12.42 -9.46
N MET A 145 2.86 13.09 -8.37
CA MET A 145 2.36 12.45 -7.16
C MET A 145 0.85 12.49 -7.11
N LEU A 146 0.26 11.48 -6.46
CA LEU A 146 -1.16 11.46 -6.14
C LEU A 146 -1.52 12.71 -5.31
N PRO A 147 -2.73 13.28 -5.50
CA PRO A 147 -3.16 14.44 -4.74
C PRO A 147 -3.63 14.09 -3.32
N LEU A 148 -3.52 12.81 -2.93
CA LEU A 148 -3.93 12.26 -1.64
C LEU A 148 -2.71 11.65 -0.94
N TYR A 149 -2.79 11.53 0.39
CA TYR A 149 -1.74 11.05 1.28
C TYR A 149 -2.26 9.92 2.19
N GLY A 150 -1.35 9.04 2.61
CA GLY A 150 -1.62 7.87 3.43
C GLY A 150 -2.26 6.71 2.66
N LYS A 151 -2.93 5.81 3.39
CA LYS A 151 -3.76 4.77 2.79
C LYS A 151 -4.97 5.41 2.13
N ILE A 152 -5.14 5.18 0.83
CA ILE A 152 -6.31 5.64 0.10
C ILE A 152 -7.31 4.50 0.00
N GLU A 153 -8.59 4.80 0.26
CA GLU A 153 -9.70 3.86 0.27
C GLU A 153 -10.67 4.18 -0.87
N TYR A 154 -10.97 3.20 -1.70
CA TYR A 154 -11.99 3.34 -2.74
C TYR A 154 -13.39 3.16 -2.16
N VAL A 155 -14.33 4.04 -2.54
CA VAL A 155 -15.75 3.93 -2.19
C VAL A 155 -16.58 3.73 -3.45
N PRO A 156 -16.98 2.48 -3.76
CA PRO A 156 -17.74 2.17 -4.98
C PRO A 156 -19.03 2.97 -5.13
N LYS A 157 -19.75 3.21 -4.03
CA LYS A 157 -21.00 3.99 -4.03
C LYS A 157 -20.82 5.42 -4.56
N LEU A 158 -19.62 5.98 -4.39
CA LEU A 158 -19.29 7.34 -4.80
C LEU A 158 -18.44 7.38 -6.07
N GLY A 159 -17.85 6.24 -6.48
CA GLY A 159 -16.89 6.20 -7.59
C GLY A 159 -15.64 7.03 -7.32
N LEU A 160 -15.26 7.19 -6.04
CA LEU A 160 -14.19 8.08 -5.62
C LEU A 160 -13.23 7.39 -4.64
N TRP A 161 -12.02 7.90 -4.61
CA TRP A 161 -10.95 7.47 -3.72
C TRP A 161 -10.75 8.51 -2.63
N PHE A 162 -10.66 8.05 -1.39
CA PHE A 162 -10.56 8.89 -0.21
C PHE A 162 -9.23 8.69 0.47
N GLY A 163 -8.59 9.78 0.85
CA GLY A 163 -7.34 9.80 1.60
C GLY A 163 -7.24 11.13 2.32
N PHE A 164 -6.02 11.60 2.57
CA PHE A 164 -5.81 12.91 3.18
C PHE A 164 -5.14 13.89 2.23
N THR A 165 -5.31 15.18 2.49
CA THR A 165 -4.43 16.21 1.91
C THR A 165 -3.10 16.25 2.66
N ALA A 166 -2.13 17.01 2.13
CA ALA A 166 -0.88 17.31 2.84
C ALA A 166 -1.09 17.98 4.21
N LYS A 167 -2.27 18.61 4.44
CA LYS A 167 -2.67 19.21 5.72
C LYS A 167 -3.48 18.25 6.61
N HIS A 168 -3.49 16.96 6.29
CA HIS A 168 -4.17 15.90 7.07
C HIS A 168 -5.70 16.04 7.16
N HIS A 169 -6.30 16.82 6.27
CA HIS A 169 -7.75 16.89 6.06
C HIS A 169 -8.23 15.76 5.16
N LEU A 170 -9.38 15.17 5.45
CA LEU A 170 -10.00 14.18 4.57
C LEU A 170 -10.24 14.80 3.18
N ALA A 171 -9.92 14.05 2.13
CA ALA A 171 -10.12 14.50 0.76
C ALA A 171 -10.46 13.33 -0.17
N ALA A 172 -11.07 13.68 -1.30
CA ALA A 172 -11.43 12.75 -2.35
C ALA A 172 -10.75 13.13 -3.66
N ALA A 173 -10.37 12.12 -4.44
CA ALA A 173 -9.87 12.27 -5.80
C ALA A 173 -10.52 11.21 -6.70
N ASP A 174 -10.61 11.52 -7.98
CA ASP A 174 -10.92 10.55 -9.02
C ASP A 174 -9.60 9.98 -9.57
N LEU A 175 -9.38 8.68 -9.40
CA LEU A 175 -8.18 7.97 -9.85
C LEU A 175 -8.49 7.03 -11.03
N SER A 176 -9.64 7.21 -11.69
CA SER A 176 -10.04 6.36 -12.82
C SER A 176 -9.21 6.60 -14.09
N ASP A 177 -8.74 7.82 -14.29
CA ASP A 177 -7.80 8.21 -15.35
C ASP A 177 -6.42 8.51 -14.74
N LEU A 178 -5.44 7.68 -15.07
CA LEU A 178 -4.05 7.82 -14.64
C LEU A 178 -3.12 8.19 -15.80
N ASP A 179 -3.65 8.44 -17.00
CA ASP A 179 -2.85 8.96 -18.13
C ASP A 179 -2.40 10.40 -17.87
N SER A 180 -3.13 11.09 -16.99
CA SER A 180 -2.80 12.43 -16.51
C SER A 180 -2.77 12.48 -14.98
N ARG A 181 -2.20 13.57 -14.42
CA ARG A 181 -2.13 13.76 -12.97
C ARG A 181 -3.55 13.96 -12.40
N PRO A 182 -4.03 13.09 -11.49
CA PRO A 182 -5.31 13.25 -10.84
C PRO A 182 -5.39 14.52 -10.00
N ARG A 183 -6.61 15.03 -9.83
CA ARG A 183 -6.89 16.22 -9.01
C ARG A 183 -7.86 15.87 -7.88
N LEU A 184 -7.79 16.67 -6.82
CA LEU A 184 -8.79 16.60 -5.76
C LEU A 184 -10.17 16.99 -6.32
N VAL A 185 -11.16 16.17 -6.02
CA VAL A 185 -12.58 16.45 -6.25
C VAL A 185 -13.13 17.28 -5.09
N GLY A 186 -12.63 17.05 -3.87
CA GLY A 186 -13.02 17.79 -2.69
C GLY A 186 -12.09 17.53 -1.51
N ALA A 187 -12.09 18.45 -0.55
CA ALA A 187 -11.41 18.31 0.73
C ALA A 187 -12.32 18.87 1.83
N TRP A 188 -12.32 18.22 2.98
CA TRP A 188 -13.14 18.57 4.13
C TRP A 188 -12.23 18.74 5.33
N LYS A 189 -12.35 19.89 6.01
CA LYS A 189 -11.73 20.10 7.32
C LYS A 189 -12.64 19.46 8.37
N GLU A 190 -12.52 18.14 8.51
CA GLU A 190 -13.39 17.34 9.37
C GLU A 190 -12.99 17.36 10.84
N PHE A 191 -11.77 17.80 11.13
CA PHE A 191 -11.23 17.86 12.47
C PHE A 191 -10.38 19.12 12.66
N ASP A 192 -10.62 19.80 13.77
CA ASP A 192 -9.79 20.87 14.28
C ASP A 192 -9.23 20.44 15.64
N PRO A 193 -7.89 20.41 15.83
CA PRO A 193 -7.31 20.14 17.13
C PRO A 193 -7.88 21.10 18.20
N PRO A 194 -8.11 20.63 19.44
CA PRO A 194 -8.68 21.48 20.49
C PRO A 194 -7.81 22.70 20.83
N ASP A 195 -6.49 22.56 20.71
CA ASP A 195 -5.50 23.58 21.06
C ASP A 195 -4.28 23.45 20.12
N GLU A 196 -3.50 24.52 19.98
CA GLU A 196 -2.32 24.60 19.11
C GLU A 196 -1.17 23.73 19.60
N ASP A 197 -1.15 23.36 20.88
CA ASP A 197 -0.14 22.49 21.48
C ASP A 197 -0.36 20.99 21.18
N TRP A 198 -1.48 20.64 20.54
CA TRP A 198 -1.75 19.28 20.05
C TRP A 198 -0.99 19.03 18.76
N VAL A 199 0.25 18.55 18.91
CA VAL A 199 1.11 18.22 17.78
C VAL A 199 0.80 16.81 17.30
N LEU A 200 0.44 16.68 16.02
CA LEU A 200 0.21 15.38 15.39
C LEU A 200 1.53 14.60 15.33
N LEU A 201 1.56 13.41 15.92
CA LEU A 201 2.76 12.55 15.98
C LEU A 201 3.03 11.82 14.66
N GLN A 202 1.97 11.43 13.97
CA GLN A 202 2.01 10.67 12.73
C GLN A 202 0.81 11.01 11.86
N GLY A 203 0.93 10.81 10.55
CA GLY A 203 -0.19 11.00 9.63
C GLY A 203 -1.44 10.21 10.09
N PRO A 204 -2.65 10.76 9.89
CA PRO A 204 -3.89 10.09 10.27
C PRO A 204 -4.05 8.76 9.52
N GLN A 205 -4.71 7.81 10.17
CA GLN A 205 -5.07 6.52 9.55
C GLN A 205 -6.52 6.57 9.09
N LEU A 206 -6.78 6.08 7.88
CA LEU A 206 -8.10 5.97 7.28
C LEU A 206 -8.50 4.50 7.14
N VAL A 207 -9.70 4.17 7.63
CA VAL A 207 -10.29 2.83 7.46
C VAL A 207 -11.70 2.98 6.93
N ASN A 208 -11.98 2.35 5.80
CA ASN A 208 -13.34 2.21 5.28
C ASN A 208 -14.10 1.15 6.10
N ILE A 209 -15.18 1.55 6.77
CA ILE A 209 -16.05 0.67 7.56
C ILE A 209 -17.34 0.28 6.83
N GLY A 210 -17.38 0.54 5.52
CA GLY A 210 -18.49 0.22 4.63
C GLY A 210 -19.60 1.27 4.59
N SER A 211 -20.44 1.17 3.57
CA SER A 211 -21.58 2.08 3.34
C SER A 211 -21.21 3.57 3.23
N GLY A 212 -20.00 3.87 2.76
CA GLY A 212 -19.50 5.25 2.63
C GLY A 212 -19.13 5.92 3.95
N ARG A 213 -18.92 5.13 5.02
CA ARG A 213 -18.46 5.62 6.32
C ARG A 213 -17.00 5.25 6.52
N PHE A 214 -16.30 6.11 7.27
CA PHE A 214 -14.89 5.94 7.60
C PHE A 214 -14.66 6.05 9.10
N CYS A 215 -13.65 5.35 9.58
CA CYS A 215 -13.00 5.63 10.84
C CYS A 215 -11.68 6.35 10.55
N ILE A 216 -11.44 7.47 11.23
CA ILE A 216 -10.19 8.22 11.14
C ILE A 216 -9.55 8.25 12.51
N ALA A 217 -8.35 7.68 12.63
CA ALA A 217 -7.57 7.71 13.86
C ALA A 217 -6.44 8.74 13.74
N ARG A 218 -6.26 9.54 14.80
CA ARG A 218 -5.21 10.55 14.92
C ARG A 218 -4.48 10.37 16.24
N PHE A 219 -3.18 10.63 16.22
CA PHE A 219 -2.30 10.46 17.38
C PHE A 219 -1.63 11.79 17.65
N PHE A 220 -1.88 12.34 18.84
CA PHE A 220 -1.35 13.64 19.24
C PHE A 220 -0.44 13.48 20.44
N ASN A 221 0.58 14.33 20.47
CA ASN A 221 1.28 14.65 21.70
C ASN A 221 0.67 15.91 22.30
N THR A 222 0.40 15.90 23.59
CA THR A 222 -0.10 17.06 24.33
C THR A 222 0.97 17.48 25.32
N THR A 223 1.48 18.69 25.20
CA THR A 223 2.34 19.23 26.26
C THR A 223 1.47 19.60 27.45
N ILE A 224 1.46 18.75 28.49
CA ILE A 224 0.87 19.14 29.76
C ILE A 224 1.76 20.26 30.32
N THR A 225 1.35 21.50 30.11
CA THR A 225 1.94 22.63 30.82
C THR A 225 1.43 22.53 32.26
N SER A 226 2.19 21.85 33.12
CA SER A 226 1.90 21.83 34.56
C SER A 226 2.08 23.24 35.12
N TYR A 227 0.98 23.89 35.47
CA TYR A 227 0.98 25.01 36.41
C TYR A 227 1.22 24.50 37.84
#